data_AF-A0A960PEZ0-F1
#
_entry.id   AF-A0A960PEZ0-F1
#
_cell.length_a   1.000
_cell.length_b   1.000
_cell.length_c   1.000
_cell.angle_alpha   90.00
_cell.angle_beta   90.00
_cell.angle_gamma   90.00
#
_symmetry.space_group_name_H-M   'P 1'
#
loop_
_entity.id
_entity.type
_entity.pdbx_description
1 polymer ?
#
loop_
_entity_poly.entity_id
_entity_poly.type
_entity_poly.pdbx_seq_one_letter_code
_entity_poly.pdbx_strand_id
1 'polypeptide(L)' 'MTCWHCNSELDINYQSKDFTFKFYHCNYCDKWYEMRKERVKVNGSVPVKFNELNEQPKIPVAA' A
#
# COMPACT_ATOMS: atom_id res chain seq x y z
N MET A 1 1.71 2.68 9.83
CA MET A 1 0.33 2.62 9.26
C MET A 1 -0.38 1.50 9.97
N THR A 2 -1.69 1.60 10.20
CA THR A 2 -2.40 0.66 11.07
C THR A 2 -3.44 -0.13 10.28
N CYS A 3 -3.56 -1.43 10.54
CA CYS A 3 -4.55 -2.29 9.91
C CYS A 3 -5.96 -1.88 10.34
N TRP A 4 -6.87 -1.79 9.39
CA TRP A 4 -8.26 -1.39 9.64
C TRP A 4 -9.08 -2.43 10.42
N HIS A 5 -8.66 -3.70 10.44
CA HIS A 5 -9.41 -4.78 11.09
C HIS A 5 -8.96 -5.07 12.52
N CYS A 6 -7.65 -5.06 12.77
CA CYS A 6 -7.09 -5.48 14.05
C CYS A 6 -6.35 -4.38 14.81
N ASN A 7 -6.25 -3.17 14.23
CA ASN A 7 -5.47 -2.05 14.76
C ASN A 7 -3.98 -2.35 15.01
N SER A 8 -3.46 -3.48 14.51
CA SER A 8 -2.04 -3.80 14.55
C SER A 8 -1.26 -2.98 13.52
N GLU A 9 0.05 -2.89 13.71
CA GLU A 9 0.95 -2.25 12.75
C GLU A 9 0.97 -3.00 11.42
N LEU A 10 1.05 -2.24 10.33
CA LEU A 10 1.22 -2.76 8.98
C LEU A 10 2.69 -2.72 8.57
N ASP A 11 3.21 -3.88 8.18
CA ASP A 11 4.55 -4.06 7.65
C ASP A 11 4.62 -3.65 6.18
N ILE A 12 5.73 -3.01 5.78
CA ILE A 12 5.97 -2.68 4.37
C ILE A 12 6.53 -3.93 3.70
N ASN A 13 5.71 -4.54 2.85
CA ASN A 13 6.11 -5.73 2.11
C ASN A 13 6.83 -5.40 0.80
N TYR A 14 6.40 -4.34 0.10
CA TYR A 14 7.07 -3.88 -1.12
C TYR A 14 6.95 -2.37 -1.31
N GLN A 15 7.94 -1.78 -1.96
CA GLN A 15 7.96 -0.38 -2.35
C GLN A 15 8.50 -0.26 -3.77
N SER A 16 7.75 0.44 -4.63
CA SER A 16 8.20 0.68 -5.99
C SER A 16 9.43 1.60 -6.00
N LYS A 17 10.35 1.39 -6.95
CA LYS A 17 11.60 2.17 -7.06
C LYS A 17 11.35 3.67 -7.27
N ASP A 18 10.26 4.00 -7.94
CA ASP A 18 9.79 5.36 -8.22
C ASP A 18 8.89 5.92 -7.10
N PHE A 19 8.74 5.21 -5.99
CA PHE A 19 7.93 5.58 -4.82
C PHE A 19 6.46 5.92 -5.17
N THR A 20 5.95 5.42 -6.30
CA THR A 20 4.57 5.65 -6.76
C THR A 20 3.59 4.72 -6.08
N PHE A 21 4.00 3.51 -5.68
CA PHE A 21 3.15 2.65 -4.88
C PHE A 21 3.94 1.82 -3.86
N LYS A 22 3.24 1.40 -2.81
CA LYS A 22 3.74 0.55 -1.73
C LYS A 22 2.68 -0.49 -1.40
N PHE A 23 3.11 -1.71 -1.13
CA PHE A 23 2.25 -2.75 -0.58
C PHE A 23 2.56 -2.95 0.91
N TYR A 24 1.51 -3.05 1.69
CA TYR A 24 1.56 -3.31 3.11
C TYR A 24 0.86 -4.63 3.42
N HIS A 25 1.35 -5.30 4.46
CA HIS A 25 0.78 -6.56 4.94
C HIS A 25 0.59 -6.49 6.45
N CYS A 26 -0.51 -7.05 6.93
CA CYS A 26 -0.76 -7.22 8.35
C CYS A 26 -0.44 -8.66 8.76
N ASN A 27 0.63 -8.85 9.52
CA ASN A 27 1.03 -10.18 10.01
C ASN A 27 0.02 -10.81 10.99
N TYR A 28 -0.89 -10.03 11.58
CA TYR A 28 -1.85 -10.52 12.59
C TYR A 28 -3.15 -11.06 12.00
N CYS A 29 -3.67 -10.43 10.94
CA CYS A 29 -4.95 -10.80 10.33
C CYS A 29 -4.84 -11.14 8.84
N ASP A 30 -3.60 -11.23 8.34
CA ASP A 30 -3.24 -11.60 6.97
C ASP A 30 -3.86 -10.69 5.89
N LYS A 31 -4.10 -9.43 6.24
CA LYS A 31 -4.69 -8.42 5.34
C LYS A 31 -3.64 -7.70 4.52
N TRP A 32 -3.98 -7.41 3.27
CA TRP A 32 -3.11 -6.73 2.32
C TRP A 32 -3.65 -5.35 1.99
N TYR A 33 -2.74 -4.39 1.81
CA TYR A 33 -3.09 -3.04 1.45
C TYR A 33 -2.17 -2.48 0.38
N GLU A 34 -2.72 -1.66 -0.51
CA GLU A 34 -1.98 -0.88 -1.51
C GLU A 34 -2.07 0.61 -1.16
N MET A 35 -0.92 1.26 -1.08
CA MET A 35 -0.82 2.72 -1.08
C MET A 35 -0.29 3.17 -2.44
N ARG A 36 -1.06 3.96 -3.17
CA ARG A 36 -0.66 4.50 -4.48
C ARG A 36 -0.72 6.02 -4.48
N LYS A 37 0.38 6.65 -4.85
CA LYS A 37 0.45 8.07 -5.14
C LYS A 37 -0.10 8.30 -6.54
N GLU A 38 -1.06 9.20 -6.68
CA GLU A 38 -1.54 9.56 -8.01
C GLU A 38 -0.51 10.48 -8.70
N ARG A 39 -0.43 10.40 -10.02
CA ARG A 39 0.48 11.29 -10.79
C ARG A 39 -0.06 12.70 -10.92
N VAL A 40 -1.37 12.88 -10.74
CA VAL A 40 -2.06 14.16 -10.93
C VAL A 40 -2.13 14.89 -9.59
N LYS A 41 -1.64 16.13 -9.57
CA LYS A 41 -1.81 17.01 -8.40
C LYS A 41 -3.24 17.52 -8.35
N VAL A 42 -3.88 17.41 -7.19
CA VAL A 42 -5.18 18.01 -6.91
C VAL A 42 -4.95 19.09 -5.86
N ASN A 43 -5.29 20.34 -6.18
CA ASN A 43 -5.10 21.50 -5.28
C ASN A 43 -3.67 21.62 -4.72
N GLY A 44 -2.66 21.40 -5.57
CA GLY A 44 -1.24 21.52 -5.19
C GLY A 44 -0.66 20.34 -4.39
N SER A 45 -1.49 19.38 -4.00
CA SER A 45 -1.06 18.16 -3.28
C SER A 45 -1.13 16.93 -4.18
N VAL A 46 -0.24 15.97 -3.94
CA VAL A 46 -0.30 14.65 -4.60
C VAL A 46 -1.22 13.75 -3.78
N PRO A 47 -2.42 13.40 -4.27
CA PRO A 47 -3.30 12.54 -3.52
C PRO A 47 -2.69 11.14 -3.39
N VAL A 48 -2.92 10.55 -2.24
CA VAL A 48 -2.52 9.19 -1.93
C VAL A 48 -3.79 8.38 -1.72
N LYS A 49 -3.95 7.32 -2.51
CA LYS A 49 -5.00 6.33 -2.32
C LYS A 49 -4.46 5.20 -1.46
N PHE A 50 -5.22 4.78 -0.47
CA PHE A 50 -4.92 3.63 0.37
C PHE A 50 -6.12 2.69 0.34
N ASN A 51 -5.90 1.50 -0.21
CA ASN A 51 -6.94 0.52 -0.49
C ASN A 51 -6.59 -0.81 0.19
N GLU A 52 -7.59 -1.48 0.77
CA GLU A 52 -7.48 -2.89 1.12
C GLU A 52 -7.58 -3.75 -0.14
N LEU A 53 -6.74 -4.79 -0.21
CA LEU A 53 -6.74 -5.78 -1.27
C LEU A 53 -7.43 -7.05 -0.78
N ASN A 54 -8.22 -7.67 -1.67
CA ASN A 54 -8.88 -8.93 -1.39
C ASN A 54 -7.91 -10.13 -1.41
N GLU A 55 -6.79 -9.99 -2.12
CA GLU A 55 -5.78 -11.03 -2.32
C GLU A 55 -4.37 -10.45 -2.20
N GLN A 56 -3.39 -11.34 -2.04
CA GLN A 56 -1.99 -10.97 -2.01
C GLN A 56 -1.60 -10.26 -3.33
N PRO A 57 -1.03 -9.05 -3.29
CA PRO A 57 -0.63 -8.32 -4.49
C PRO A 57 0.47 -9.09 -5.22
N LYS A 58 0.34 -9.17 -6.55
CA LYS A 58 1.42 -9.65 -7.41
C LYS A 58 2.52 -8.60 -7.44
N ILE A 59 3.50 -8.77 -6.58
CA ILE A 59 4.69 -7.92 -6.55
C ILE A 59 5.41 -8.13 -7.89
N PRO A 60 5.61 -7.08 -8.70
CA PRO A 60 6.45 -7.21 -9.87
C PRO A 60 7.87 -7.51 -9.37
N VAL A 61 8.29 -8.77 -9.53
CA VAL A 61 9.70 -9.15 -9.37
C VAL A 61 10.44 -8.30 -10.39
N ALA A 62 11.24 -7.34 -9.91
CA ALA A 62 11.94 -6.41 -10.77
C ALA A 62 12.68 -7.19 -11.86
N ALA A 63 12.25 -7.01 -13.11
CA ALA A 63 12.97 -7.47 -14.30
C ALA A 63 14.27 -6.68 -14.47
#